data_AF-E3RYR0-F1
#
_entry.id   AF-E3RYR0-F1
#
_cell.length_a   1.000
_cell.length_b   1.000
_cell.length_c   1.000
_cell.angle_alpha   90.00
_cell.angle_beta   90.00
_cell.angle_gamma   90.00
#
_symmetry.space_group_name_H-M   'P 1'
#
loop_
_entity.id
_entity.type
_entity.pdbx_description
1 polymer ?
#
loop_
_entity_poly.entity_id
_entity_poly.type
_entity_poly.pdbx_seq_one_letter_code
_entity_poly.pdbx_strand_id
1 'polypeptide(L)'
;MSVLSQQASHACHLDDEIVALSLQLEEISYREETNKAKYTADKVPDLEIAYASYLAEIEAYLAFLKDVKLAHSIASAVDADAEAIAELAQVEEQAQQDRRVAVQMSSDDPDLEAPPPYAEVARDDSIEDDEVIRRITALLSSEHDAHDALENEPGPSVSYTQRQADAMGKLARNQFECIACRDEFRFADII
;
A
#
# COMPACT_ATOMS: atom_id res chain seq x y z
N MET A 1 -35.89 8.22 -29.02
CA MET A 1 -35.10 7.98 -27.79
C MET A 1 -34.31 6.71 -28.03
N SER A 2 -33.01 6.84 -28.30
CA SER A 2 -32.15 5.71 -28.65
C SER A 2 -31.76 4.99 -27.36
N VAL A 3 -32.15 3.73 -27.24
CA VAL A 3 -31.81 2.90 -26.09
C VAL A 3 -30.40 2.39 -26.35
N LEU A 4 -29.41 2.98 -25.68
CA LEU A 4 -28.06 2.43 -25.63
C LEU A 4 -28.16 1.12 -24.86
N SER A 5 -28.15 0.01 -25.61
CA SER A 5 -28.02 -1.33 -25.06
C SER A 5 -26.60 -1.43 -24.47
N GLN A 6 -26.46 -1.11 -23.18
CA GLN A 6 -25.28 -1.49 -22.41
C GLN A 6 -25.26 -3.02 -22.35
N GLN A 7 -24.55 -3.61 -23.29
CA GLN A 7 -24.18 -5.01 -23.24
C GLN A 7 -23.32 -5.19 -22.00
N ALA A 8 -23.72 -6.09 -21.11
CA ALA A 8 -22.93 -6.44 -19.94
C ALA A 8 -21.58 -6.97 -20.44
N SER A 9 -20.56 -6.10 -20.40
CA SER A 9 -19.20 -6.42 -20.81
C SER A 9 -18.64 -7.41 -19.79
N HIS A 10 -18.63 -8.68 -20.17
CA HIS A 10 -17.91 -9.73 -19.48
C HIS A 10 -16.48 -9.25 -19.24
N ALA A 11 -15.90 -9.43 -18.04
CA ALA A 11 -14.57 -8.90 -17.72
C ALA A 11 -13.49 -9.31 -18.75
N CYS A 12 -13.63 -10.50 -19.36
CA CYS A 12 -12.72 -10.94 -20.42
C CYS A 12 -12.81 -10.11 -21.70
N HIS A 13 -13.98 -9.53 -22.03
CA HIS A 13 -14.16 -8.75 -23.25
C HIS A 13 -13.38 -7.43 -23.21
N LEU A 14 -13.35 -6.75 -22.05
CA LEU A 14 -12.58 -5.51 -21.90
C LEU A 14 -11.08 -5.78 -21.99
N ASP A 15 -10.61 -6.88 -21.40
CA ASP A 15 -9.21 -7.28 -21.46
C ASP A 15 -8.80 -7.67 -22.89
N ASP A 16 -9.64 -8.45 -23.59
CA ASP A 16 -9.41 -8.82 -24.99
C ASP A 16 -9.32 -7.57 -25.90
N GLU A 17 -10.20 -6.59 -25.67
CA GLU A 17 -10.23 -5.34 -26.44
C GLU A 17 -9.02 -4.44 -26.16
N ILE A 18 -8.61 -4.32 -24.89
CA ILE A 18 -7.38 -3.61 -24.51
C ILE A 18 -6.16 -4.25 -25.17
N VAL A 19 -6.07 -5.59 -25.17
CA VAL A 19 -4.97 -6.31 -25.82
C VAL A 19 -4.99 -6.08 -27.33
N ALA A 20 -6.15 -6.20 -27.98
CA ALA A 20 -6.29 -5.99 -29.42
C ALA A 20 -5.85 -4.58 -29.85
N LEU A 21 -6.29 -3.54 -29.14
CA LEU A 21 -5.90 -2.16 -29.43
C LEU A 21 -4.42 -1.89 -29.15
N SER A 22 -3.85 -2.53 -28.11
CA SER A 22 -2.42 -2.42 -27.81
C SER A 22 -1.57 -3.02 -28.93
N LEU A 23 -1.98 -4.16 -29.49
CA LEU A 23 -1.32 -4.77 -30.66
C LEU A 23 -1.44 -3.90 -31.91
N GLN A 24 -2.57 -3.23 -32.12
CA GLN A 24 -2.72 -2.29 -33.24
C GLN A 24 -1.80 -1.08 -33.09
N LEU A 25 -1.62 -0.54 -31.88
CA LEU A 25 -0.66 0.54 -31.63
C LEU A 25 0.77 0.10 -31.89
N GLU A 26 1.13 -1.13 -31.52
CA GLU A 26 2.45 -1.69 -31.82
C GLU A 26 2.69 -1.78 -33.34
N GLU A 27 1.69 -2.25 -34.10
CA GLU A 27 1.77 -2.28 -35.57
C GLU A 27 1.95 -0.88 -36.17
N ILE A 28 1.21 0.12 -35.66
CA ILE A 28 1.33 1.50 -36.14
C ILE A 28 2.73 2.06 -35.83
N SER A 29 3.24 1.86 -34.61
CA SER A 29 4.60 2.26 -34.22
C SER A 29 5.66 1.64 -35.13
N TYR A 30 5.54 0.33 -35.41
CA TYR A 30 6.45 -0.36 -36.32
C TYR A 30 6.42 0.21 -37.74
N ARG A 31 5.24 0.60 -38.23
CA ARG A 31 5.12 1.27 -39.53
C ARG A 31 5.81 2.63 -39.52
N GLU A 32 5.66 3.43 -38.46
CA GLU A 32 6.34 4.72 -38.35
C GLU A 32 7.87 4.58 -38.35
N GLU A 33 8.40 3.59 -37.63
CA GLU A 33 9.85 3.31 -37.58
C GLU A 33 10.42 2.84 -38.92
N THR A 34 9.65 2.08 -39.69
CA THR A 34 10.10 1.50 -40.97
C THR A 34 9.77 2.37 -42.18
N ASN A 35 8.85 3.31 -42.06
CA ASN A 35 8.42 4.18 -43.15
C ASN A 35 9.43 5.30 -43.40
N LYS A 36 9.99 5.33 -44.61
CA LYS A 36 10.82 6.44 -45.08
C LYS A 36 9.90 7.45 -45.76
N ALA A 37 9.21 8.25 -44.95
CA ALA A 37 8.30 9.28 -45.43
C ALA A 37 9.00 10.19 -46.46
N LYS A 38 8.58 10.10 -47.74
CA LYS A 38 9.09 10.91 -48.85
C LYS A 38 7.99 11.85 -49.32
N TYR A 39 7.61 12.80 -48.48
CA TYR A 39 6.73 13.89 -48.88
C TYR A 39 7.24 15.22 -48.33
N THR A 40 6.88 16.30 -49.00
CA THR A 40 7.19 17.66 -48.56
C THR A 40 6.15 18.09 -47.52
N ALA A 41 6.53 18.94 -46.55
CA ALA A 41 5.64 19.36 -45.48
C ALA A 41 4.31 19.99 -45.99
N ASP A 42 4.34 20.63 -47.16
CA ASP A 42 3.15 21.25 -47.79
C ASP A 42 2.26 20.26 -48.56
N LYS A 43 2.66 18.99 -48.69
CA LYS A 43 1.92 17.96 -49.44
C LYS A 43 1.94 16.62 -48.70
N VAL A 44 1.33 16.61 -47.51
CA VAL A 44 1.07 15.38 -46.76
C VAL A 44 0.00 14.54 -47.49
N PRO A 45 0.26 13.27 -47.80
CA PRO A 45 -0.75 12.37 -48.37
C PRO A 45 -1.95 12.20 -47.45
N ASP A 46 -3.17 12.11 -48.02
CA ASP A 46 -4.40 11.86 -47.26
C ASP A 46 -4.30 10.62 -46.36
N LEU A 47 -3.56 9.61 -46.80
CA LEU A 47 -3.30 8.40 -46.03
C LEU A 47 -2.60 8.69 -44.70
N GLU A 48 -1.61 9.59 -44.69
CA GLU A 48 -0.86 9.96 -43.48
C GLU A 48 -1.74 10.74 -42.51
N ILE A 49 -2.64 11.59 -43.03
CA ILE A 49 -3.64 12.31 -42.22
C ILE A 49 -4.63 11.31 -41.60
N ALA A 50 -5.10 10.34 -42.39
CA ALA A 50 -5.99 9.29 -41.89
C ALA A 50 -5.32 8.42 -40.82
N TYR A 51 -4.03 8.08 -40.98
CA TYR A 51 -3.27 7.35 -39.97
C TYR A 51 -3.13 8.14 -38.67
N ALA A 52 -2.76 9.42 -38.75
CA ALA A 52 -2.65 10.26 -37.56
C ALA A 52 -4.00 10.38 -36.81
N SER A 53 -5.10 10.52 -37.55
CA SER A 53 -6.44 10.52 -36.95
C SER A 53 -6.80 9.18 -36.30
N TYR A 54 -6.45 8.06 -36.94
CA TYR A 54 -6.72 6.72 -36.43
C TYR A 54 -5.90 6.42 -35.17
N LEU A 55 -4.63 6.81 -35.13
CA LEU A 55 -3.77 6.70 -33.96
C LEU A 55 -4.37 7.45 -32.77
N ALA A 56 -4.78 8.71 -32.98
CA ALA A 56 -5.41 9.51 -31.93
C ALA A 56 -6.71 8.88 -31.41
N GLU A 57 -7.51 8.26 -32.30
CA GLU A 57 -8.73 7.55 -31.91
C GLU A 57 -8.44 6.30 -31.07
N ILE A 58 -7.48 5.47 -31.48
CA ILE A 58 -7.09 4.28 -30.72
C ILE A 58 -6.53 4.67 -29.35
N GLU A 59 -5.66 5.68 -29.28
CA GLU A 59 -5.07 6.13 -28.01
C GLU A 59 -6.14 6.62 -27.04
N ALA A 60 -7.08 7.44 -27.53
CA ALA A 60 -8.21 7.93 -26.73
C ALA A 60 -9.10 6.79 -26.25
N TYR A 61 -9.39 5.83 -27.13
CA TYR A 61 -10.25 4.70 -26.79
C TYR A 61 -9.58 3.71 -25.83
N LEU A 62 -8.29 3.44 -26.00
CA LEU A 62 -7.49 2.63 -25.08
C LEU A 62 -7.45 3.26 -23.68
N ALA A 63 -7.27 4.58 -23.60
CA ALA A 63 -7.32 5.31 -22.33
C ALA A 63 -8.69 5.14 -21.66
N PHE A 64 -9.77 5.32 -22.42
CA PHE A 64 -11.13 5.10 -21.94
C PHE A 64 -11.35 3.68 -21.39
N LEU A 65 -10.90 2.63 -22.10
CA LEU A 65 -11.06 1.25 -21.64
C LEU A 65 -10.26 0.97 -20.35
N LYS A 66 -9.06 1.55 -20.22
CA LYS A 66 -8.26 1.45 -19.00
C LYS A 66 -8.97 2.13 -17.82
N ASP A 67 -9.61 3.28 -18.04
CA ASP A 67 -10.39 3.96 -17.02
C ASP A 67 -11.62 3.15 -16.60
N VAL A 68 -12.33 2.53 -17.55
CA VAL A 68 -13.45 1.62 -17.26
C VAL A 68 -12.97 0.43 -16.42
N LYS A 69 -11.86 -0.19 -16.79
CA LYS A 69 -11.27 -1.30 -16.03
C LYS A 69 -10.89 -0.87 -14.61
N LEU A 70 -10.28 0.31 -14.45
CA LEU A 70 -9.95 0.86 -13.15
C LEU A 70 -11.21 1.11 -12.30
N ALA A 71 -12.25 1.71 -12.88
CA ALA A 71 -13.50 1.96 -12.19
C ALA A 71 -14.18 0.66 -11.71
N HIS A 72 -14.18 -0.38 -12.53
CA HIS A 72 -14.69 -1.71 -12.15
C HIS A 72 -13.87 -2.33 -11.02
N SER A 73 -12.54 -2.19 -11.08
CA SER A 73 -11.64 -2.68 -10.01
C SER A 73 -11.94 -1.99 -8.67
N ILE A 74 -12.10 -0.65 -8.69
CA ILE A 74 -12.44 0.13 -7.50
C ILE A 74 -13.81 -0.30 -6.96
N ALA A 75 -14.82 -0.41 -7.81
CA ALA A 75 -16.16 -0.85 -7.40
C ALA A 75 -16.10 -2.23 -6.75
N SER A 76 -15.40 -3.18 -7.38
CA SER A 76 -15.24 -4.53 -6.84
C SER A 76 -14.49 -4.55 -5.50
N ALA A 77 -13.48 -3.70 -5.32
CA ALA A 77 -12.75 -3.60 -4.05
C ALA A 77 -13.63 -3.02 -2.94
N VAL A 78 -14.40 -1.97 -3.24
CA VAL A 78 -15.36 -1.39 -2.29
C VAL A 78 -16.43 -2.41 -1.88
N ASP A 79 -16.95 -3.17 -2.84
CA ASP A 79 -17.94 -4.22 -2.55
C ASP A 79 -17.35 -5.36 -1.72
N ALA A 80 -16.10 -5.77 -1.99
CA ALA A 80 -15.41 -6.82 -1.25
C ALA A 80 -15.08 -6.39 0.19
N ASP A 81 -14.67 -5.14 0.38
CA ASP A 81 -14.28 -4.59 1.68
C ASP A 81 -15.46 -3.95 2.44
N ALA A 82 -16.69 -4.08 1.94
CA ALA A 82 -17.86 -3.36 2.45
C ALA A 82 -18.12 -3.60 3.94
N GLU A 83 -17.95 -4.83 4.42
CA GLU A 83 -18.12 -5.20 5.83
C GLU A 83 -17.05 -4.55 6.71
N ALA A 84 -15.78 -4.66 6.32
CA ALA A 84 -14.67 -4.04 7.05
C ALA A 84 -14.79 -2.51 7.10
N ILE A 85 -15.23 -1.89 5.99
CA ILE A 85 -15.50 -0.45 5.93
C ILE A 85 -16.63 -0.09 6.92
N ALA A 86 -17.69 -0.89 7.00
CA ALA A 86 -18.80 -0.63 7.92
C ALA A 86 -18.38 -0.75 9.39
N GLU A 87 -17.58 -1.76 9.74
CA GLU A 87 -17.03 -1.93 11.09
C GLU A 87 -16.14 -0.73 11.49
N LEU A 88 -15.23 -0.34 10.61
CA LEU A 88 -14.36 0.81 10.84
C LEU A 88 -15.15 2.11 10.97
N ALA A 89 -16.19 2.30 10.16
CA ALA A 89 -17.06 3.47 10.25
C ALA A 89 -17.78 3.55 11.61
N GLN A 90 -18.22 2.41 12.17
CA GLN A 90 -18.83 2.36 13.49
C GLN A 90 -17.82 2.73 14.59
N VAL A 91 -16.60 2.18 14.53
CA VAL A 91 -15.54 2.49 15.49
C VAL A 91 -15.16 3.97 15.41
N GLU A 92 -15.11 4.54 14.20
CA GLU A 92 -14.81 5.96 14.00
C GLU A 92 -15.91 6.86 14.56
N GLU A 93 -17.19 6.51 14.39
CA GLU A 93 -18.31 7.24 15.00
C GLU A 93 -18.19 7.25 16.54
N GLN A 94 -17.88 6.11 17.15
CA GLN A 94 -17.65 6.02 18.58
C GLN A 94 -16.47 6.90 19.01
N ALA A 95 -15.34 6.85 18.30
CA ALA A 95 -14.17 7.66 18.61
C ALA A 95 -14.47 9.17 18.49
N GLN A 96 -15.31 9.58 17.54
CA GLN A 96 -15.75 10.97 17.41
C GLN A 96 -16.65 11.40 18.58
N GLN A 97 -17.57 10.54 19.01
CA GLN A 97 -18.42 10.76 20.17
C GLN A 97 -17.56 10.94 21.44
N ASP A 98 -16.62 10.02 21.67
CA ASP A 98 -15.72 10.03 22.81
C ASP A 98 -14.88 11.31 22.84
N ARG A 99 -14.33 11.71 21.69
CA ARG A 99 -13.59 12.97 21.55
C ARG A 99 -14.46 14.18 21.91
N ARG A 100 -15.70 14.22 21.43
CA ARG A 100 -16.62 15.34 21.73
C ARG A 100 -16.90 15.44 23.22
N VAL A 101 -17.16 14.31 23.87
CA VAL A 101 -17.38 14.26 25.32
C VAL A 101 -16.13 14.69 26.08
N ALA A 102 -14.96 14.18 25.72
CA ALA A 102 -13.69 14.54 26.35
C ALA A 102 -13.41 16.05 26.29
N VAL A 103 -13.64 16.67 25.12
CA VAL A 103 -13.45 18.11 24.93
C VAL A 103 -14.45 18.93 25.75
N GLN A 104 -15.72 18.50 25.82
CA GLN A 104 -16.72 19.17 26.66
C GLN A 104 -16.35 19.09 28.15
N MET A 105 -15.94 17.91 28.62
CA MET A 105 -15.52 17.71 30.00
C MET A 105 -14.28 18.53 30.34
N SER A 106 -13.29 18.62 29.45
CA SER A 106 -12.10 19.44 29.68
C SER A 106 -12.38 20.94 29.68
N SER A 107 -13.40 21.40 28.93
CA SER A 107 -13.74 22.83 28.90
C SER A 107 -14.56 23.30 30.11
N ASP A 108 -15.29 22.38 30.76
CA ASP A 108 -16.14 22.68 31.92
C ASP A 108 -15.39 22.54 33.26
N ASP A 109 -14.24 21.86 33.28
CA ASP A 109 -13.42 21.64 34.47
C ASP A 109 -11.98 22.21 34.32
N PRO A 110 -11.67 23.36 34.96
CA PRO A 110 -10.36 23.99 34.86
C PRO A 110 -9.21 23.16 35.47
N ASP A 111 -9.51 22.16 36.32
CA ASP A 111 -8.49 21.25 36.88
C ASP A 111 -8.08 20.15 35.87
N LEU A 112 -8.88 19.91 34.82
CA LEU A 112 -8.54 18.99 33.72
C LEU A 112 -7.79 19.69 32.58
N GLU A 113 -7.93 21.01 32.44
CA GLU A 113 -7.26 21.82 31.41
C GLU A 113 -5.76 22.02 31.70
N ALA A 114 -5.38 21.94 32.98
CA ALA A 114 -4.01 21.98 33.46
C ALA A 114 -3.78 20.84 34.46
N PRO A 115 -3.32 19.65 34.03
CA PRO A 115 -3.04 18.56 34.97
C PRO A 115 -2.08 19.08 36.05
N PRO A 116 -2.36 18.84 37.35
CA PRO A 116 -1.49 19.28 38.42
C PRO A 116 -0.08 18.75 38.15
N PRO A 117 0.99 19.53 38.41
CA PRO A 117 2.35 19.07 38.21
C PRO A 117 2.51 17.74 38.93
N TYR A 118 2.88 16.70 38.17
CA TYR A 118 2.95 15.32 38.64
C TYR A 118 3.78 15.27 39.91
N ALA A 119 3.11 15.24 41.06
CA ALA A 119 3.75 14.92 42.32
C ALA A 119 3.82 13.40 42.34
N GLU A 120 5.02 12.83 42.23
CA GLU A 120 5.28 11.43 42.52
C GLU A 120 4.82 11.15 43.96
N VAL A 121 3.56 10.75 44.12
CA VAL A 121 3.10 10.18 45.38
C VAL A 121 3.67 8.78 45.39
N ALA A 122 4.79 8.60 46.09
CA ALA A 122 5.37 7.30 46.37
C ALA A 122 4.28 6.43 47.03
N ARG A 123 3.64 5.58 46.24
CA ARG A 123 2.74 4.56 46.75
C ARG A 123 3.61 3.48 47.38
N ASP A 124 3.30 3.13 48.62
CA ASP A 124 3.92 2.03 49.34
C ASP A 124 3.40 0.72 48.73
N ASP A 125 4.00 0.29 47.62
CA ASP A 125 3.67 -0.92 46.85
C ASP A 125 4.21 -2.19 47.54
N SER A 126 3.94 -2.37 48.84
CA SER A 126 4.44 -3.50 49.62
C SER A 126 3.47 -4.69 49.72
N ILE A 127 2.57 -4.89 48.74
CA ILE A 127 1.66 -6.05 48.72
C ILE A 127 1.74 -6.81 47.38
N GLU A 128 2.51 -7.91 47.42
CA GLU A 128 2.39 -9.12 46.57
C GLU A 128 2.59 -9.01 45.05
N ASP A 129 3.33 -8.02 44.57
CA ASP A 129 3.61 -7.87 43.13
C ASP A 129 4.67 -8.85 42.60
N ASP A 130 5.58 -9.36 43.44
CA ASP A 130 6.68 -10.23 43.00
C ASP A 130 6.24 -11.54 42.34
N GLU A 131 5.15 -12.16 42.81
CA GLU A 131 4.63 -13.42 42.23
C GLU A 131 3.88 -13.16 40.92
N VAL A 132 3.17 -12.03 40.83
CA VAL A 132 2.47 -11.59 39.61
C VAL A 132 3.49 -11.22 38.54
N ILE A 133 4.50 -10.43 38.90
CA ILE A 133 5.62 -10.05 38.06
C ILE A 133 6.42 -11.29 37.62
N ARG A 134 6.69 -12.25 38.52
CA ARG A 134 7.36 -13.52 38.13
C ARG A 134 6.56 -14.34 37.15
N ARG A 135 5.23 -14.43 37.30
CA ARG A 135 4.37 -15.17 36.36
C ARG A 135 4.30 -14.48 35.00
N ILE A 136 4.17 -13.16 34.98
CA ILE A 136 4.19 -12.38 33.74
C ILE A 136 5.55 -12.52 33.04
N THR A 137 6.65 -12.43 33.79
CA THR A 137 8.00 -12.61 33.26
C THR A 137 8.20 -14.02 32.70
N ALA A 138 7.72 -15.06 33.38
CA ALA A 138 7.82 -16.44 32.89
C ALA A 138 7.00 -16.68 31.61
N LEU A 139 5.85 -16.02 31.47
CA LEU A 139 5.03 -16.08 30.25
C LEU A 139 5.70 -15.34 29.07
N LEU A 140 6.36 -14.21 29.35
CA LEU A 140 7.07 -13.42 28.34
C LEU A 140 8.41 -14.06 27.93
N SER A 141 9.06 -14.84 28.81
CA SER A 141 10.33 -15.52 28.53
C SER A 141 10.17 -16.88 27.85
N SER A 142 8.96 -17.43 27.72
CA SER A 142 8.74 -18.76 27.11
C SER A 142 8.71 -18.74 25.58
N GLU A 143 8.70 -17.56 24.95
CA GLU A 143 8.72 -17.43 23.49
C GLU A 143 9.61 -16.27 23.05
N HIS A 144 10.91 -16.33 23.32
CA HIS A 144 11.88 -15.63 22.46
C HIS A 144 13.31 -16.13 22.68
N ASP A 145 13.84 -16.77 21.64
CA ASP A 145 15.27 -16.74 21.37
C ASP A 145 15.76 -15.29 21.38
N ALA A 146 16.68 -15.01 22.30
CA ALA A 146 17.65 -13.91 22.31
C ALA A 146 17.33 -12.69 21.43
N HIS A 147 16.40 -11.83 21.88
CA HIS A 147 16.41 -10.43 21.46
C HIS A 147 17.25 -9.61 22.44
N ASP A 148 18.38 -9.15 21.90
CA ASP A 148 19.40 -8.31 22.52
C ASP A 148 18.78 -7.07 23.18
N ALA A 149 18.78 -7.08 24.52
CA ALA A 149 18.11 -6.09 25.37
C ALA A 149 18.91 -4.78 25.51
N LEU A 150 19.40 -4.20 24.40
CA LEU A 150 20.25 -3.00 24.44
C LEU A 150 19.94 -1.91 23.38
N GLU A 151 18.74 -1.88 22.79
CA GLU A 151 18.33 -0.77 21.91
C GLU A 151 16.99 -0.16 22.35
N ASN A 152 16.98 0.52 23.50
CA ASN A 152 15.87 1.43 23.88
C ASN A 152 16.36 2.87 24.11
N GLU A 153 17.37 3.27 23.34
CA GLU A 153 17.77 4.67 23.17
C GLU A 153 17.21 5.16 21.83
N PRO A 154 16.58 6.35 21.75
CA PRO A 154 16.15 6.92 20.48
C PRO A 154 17.39 7.25 19.64
N GLY A 155 17.78 6.31 18.77
CA GLY A 155 18.92 6.48 17.88
C GLY A 155 18.73 7.68 16.94
N PRO A 156 19.81 8.38 16.57
CA PRO A 156 19.74 9.55 15.69
C PRO A 156 19.03 9.22 14.37
N SER A 157 18.39 10.21 13.75
CA SER A 157 17.66 10.05 12.47
C SER A 157 18.59 9.57 11.35
N VAL A 158 18.75 8.26 11.21
CA VAL A 158 19.53 7.64 10.13
C VAL A 158 18.70 7.60 8.86
N SER A 159 19.32 7.96 7.73
CA SER A 159 18.72 7.89 6.41
C SER A 159 18.34 6.45 6.04
N TYR A 160 17.33 6.31 5.18
CA TYR A 160 16.81 5.01 4.73
C TYR A 160 17.90 4.10 4.15
N THR A 161 18.81 4.66 3.37
CA THR A 161 19.92 3.92 2.72
C THR A 161 20.87 3.29 3.74
N GLN A 162 21.10 3.98 4.87
CA GLN A 162 22.00 3.48 5.90
C GLN A 162 21.36 2.39 6.76
N ARG A 163 20.04 2.46 7.00
CA ARG A 163 19.30 1.36 7.63
C ARG A 163 19.30 0.11 6.77
N GLN A 164 19.16 0.27 5.46
CA GLN A 164 19.20 -0.85 4.52
C GLN A 164 20.58 -1.52 4.51
N ALA A 165 21.66 -0.74 4.53
CA ALA A 165 23.02 -1.27 4.62
C ALA A 165 23.27 -2.04 5.92
N ASP A 166 22.79 -1.54 7.06
CA ASP A 166 22.92 -2.22 8.35
C ASP A 166 22.10 -3.51 8.42
N ALA A 167 20.85 -3.48 7.94
CA ALA A 167 20.00 -4.67 7.83
C ALA A 167 20.63 -5.76 6.95
N MET A 168 21.16 -5.37 5.78
CA MET A 168 21.88 -6.29 4.90
C MET A 168 23.18 -6.82 5.53
N GLY A 169 23.89 -5.99 6.29
CA GLY A 169 25.07 -6.40 7.05
C GLY A 169 24.76 -7.42 8.15
N LYS A 170 23.61 -7.28 8.83
CA LYS A 170 23.11 -8.26 9.82
C LYS A 170 22.71 -9.58 9.16
N LEU A 171 21.98 -9.52 8.04
CA LEU A 171 21.58 -10.71 7.27
C LEU A 171 22.80 -11.47 6.72
N ALA A 172 23.85 -10.78 6.30
CA ALA A 172 25.07 -11.42 5.77
C ALA A 172 25.87 -12.21 6.84
N ARG A 173 25.68 -11.91 8.13
CA ARG A 173 26.40 -12.57 9.25
C ARG A 173 25.68 -13.82 9.77
N ASN A 174 24.40 -13.97 9.47
CA ASN A 174 23.58 -15.07 9.99
C ASN A 174 23.63 -16.30 9.07
N GLN A 175 23.67 -17.48 9.67
CA GLN A 175 23.39 -18.75 9.00
C GLN A 175 21.89 -19.02 9.07
N PHE A 176 21.29 -19.34 7.94
CA PHE A 176 19.87 -19.64 7.80
C PHE A 176 19.70 -21.12 7.46
N GLU A 177 18.68 -21.76 8.03
CA GLU A 177 18.29 -23.13 7.70
C GLU A 177 17.10 -23.11 6.75
N CYS A 178 17.19 -23.83 5.63
CA CYS A 178 16.07 -23.99 4.71
C CYS A 178 14.97 -24.84 5.35
N ILE A 179 13.77 -24.29 5.52
CA ILE A 179 12.63 -25.04 6.10
C ILE A 179 12.22 -26.29 5.29
N ALA A 180 12.58 -26.36 4.00
CA ALA A 180 12.23 -27.46 3.11
C ALA A 180 13.28 -28.58 3.08
N CYS A 181 14.58 -28.25 2.98
CA CYS A 181 15.65 -29.25 2.87
C CYS A 181 16.57 -29.35 4.11
N ARG A 182 16.43 -28.43 5.07
CA ARG A 182 17.27 -28.29 6.27
C ARG A 182 18.75 -28.02 6.00
N ASP A 183 19.08 -27.57 4.79
CA ASP A 183 20.42 -27.13 4.48
C ASP A 183 20.69 -25.76 5.11
N GLU A 184 21.88 -25.60 5.67
CA GLU A 184 22.39 -24.33 6.18
C GLU A 184 23.03 -23.52 5.05
N PHE A 185 22.64 -22.26 4.92
CA PHE A 185 23.22 -21.34 3.93
C PHE A 185 23.45 -19.97 4.55
N ARG A 186 24.40 -19.21 4.00
CA ARG A 186 24.54 -17.79 4.33
C ARG A 186 23.80 -16.98 3.27
N PHE A 187 23.18 -15.88 3.69
CA PHE A 187 22.49 -15.00 2.75
C PHE A 187 23.43 -14.48 1.64
N ALA A 188 24.72 -14.34 1.92
CA ALA A 188 25.74 -13.94 0.95
C ALA A 188 25.98 -14.97 -0.19
N ASP A 189 25.53 -16.22 -0.02
CA ASP A 189 25.73 -17.30 -1.01
C ASP A 189 24.56 -17.39 -2.02
N ILE A 190 23.49 -16.60 -1.83
CA ILE A 190 22.28 -16.59 -2.66
C ILE A 190 22.28 -15.45 -3.70
N ILE A 191 23.23 -14.50 -3.59
CA ILE A 191 23.34 -13.33 -4.48
C ILE A 191 24.29 -13.59 -5.65
#